data_AF-A0A7V9Q7W6-F1
#
_entry.id   AF-A0A7V9Q7W6-F1
#
_cell.length_a   1.000
_cell.length_b   1.000
_cell.length_c   1.000
_cell.angle_alpha   90.00
_cell.angle_beta   90.00
_cell.angle_gamma   90.00
#
_symmetry.space_group_name_H-M   'P 1'
#
loop_
_entity.id
_entity.type
_entity.pdbx_description
1 polymer ?
#
loop_
_entity_poly.entity_id
_entity_poly.type
_entity_poly.pdbx_seq_one_letter_code
_entity_poly.pdbx_strand_id
1 'polypeptide(L)'
;MRLISTTAGNHSITKLALCVCALVLFQGCNATTHNEIFGVEEATVNGHTIEVTDCYRWGKQQLQTIEDAPGKSIHRFNPCRDADILIKYEELIVNGKSYGMLNKGDRITLDHHKLFINGKETREIASR
;
A
#
# COMPACT_ATOMS: atom_id res chain seq x y z
N MET A 1 3.16 64.17 41.14
CA MET A 1 3.49 62.75 41.41
C MET A 1 3.03 61.93 40.23
N ARG A 2 3.95 61.23 39.55
CA ARG A 2 3.66 60.33 38.43
C ARG A 2 3.10 59.01 38.98
N LEU A 3 2.01 58.51 38.41
CA LEU A 3 1.74 57.07 38.36
C LEU A 3 1.22 56.73 36.96
N ILE A 4 2.05 55.98 36.25
CA ILE A 4 1.75 55.33 34.99
C ILE A 4 1.09 54.01 35.39
N SER A 5 -0.07 53.68 34.81
CA SER A 5 -0.57 52.30 34.82
C SER A 5 -1.09 51.98 33.42
N THR A 6 -0.38 51.04 32.79
CA THR A 6 -0.60 50.52 31.45
C THR A 6 -0.99 49.06 31.61
N THR A 7 -2.19 48.66 31.16
CA THR A 7 -2.52 47.28 30.77
C THR A 7 -3.68 47.38 29.77
N ALA A 8 -3.37 47.45 28.48
CA ALA A 8 -3.29 46.31 27.55
C ALA A 8 -4.66 45.71 27.24
N GLY A 9 -5.29 46.25 26.19
CA GLY A 9 -6.58 45.79 25.67
C GLY A 9 -6.48 44.41 25.00
N ASN A 10 -7.37 43.51 25.43
CA ASN A 10 -7.57 42.17 24.89
C ASN A 10 -8.23 42.25 23.49
N HIS A 11 -7.44 42.52 22.45
CA HIS A 11 -7.90 42.55 21.04
C HIS A 11 -7.21 41.50 20.16
N SER A 12 -6.78 40.38 20.73
CA SER A 12 -5.99 39.37 19.99
C SER A 12 -6.43 37.92 20.23
N ILE A 13 -7.74 37.68 20.33
CA ILE A 13 -8.30 36.32 20.45
C ILE A 13 -9.26 35.98 19.30
N THR A 14 -9.81 36.99 18.61
CA THR A 14 -10.86 36.80 17.59
C THR A 14 -10.39 36.43 16.18
N LYS A 15 -9.07 36.32 15.93
CA LYS A 15 -8.53 35.93 14.60
C LYS A 15 -7.87 34.54 14.57
N LEU A 16 -7.85 33.82 15.68
CA LEU A 16 -7.23 32.48 15.74
C LEU A 16 -8.20 31.32 15.46
N ALA A 17 -9.50 31.59 15.38
CA ALA A 17 -10.52 30.54 15.28
C ALA A 17 -10.83 30.07 13.84
N LEU A 18 -10.33 30.76 12.81
CA LEU A 18 -10.75 30.51 11.42
C LEU A 18 -9.78 29.63 10.60
N CYS A 19 -8.62 29.26 11.14
CA CYS A 19 -7.58 28.56 10.38
C CYS A 19 -7.54 27.03 10.58
N VAL A 20 -8.40 26.47 11.44
CA VAL A 20 -8.25 25.08 11.92
C VAL A 20 -9.15 24.06 11.19
N CYS A 21 -10.09 24.49 10.35
CA CYS A 21 -11.08 23.56 9.75
C CYS A 21 -10.73 23.01 8.36
N ALA A 22 -9.65 23.45 7.69
CA ALA A 22 -9.42 23.12 6.28
C ALA A 22 -8.44 21.95 6.01
N LEU A 23 -7.92 21.28 7.05
CA LEU A 23 -6.79 20.34 6.91
C LEU A 23 -7.13 18.84 7.12
N VAL A 24 -8.42 18.45 7.06
CA VAL A 24 -8.86 17.09 7.46
C VAL A 24 -9.34 16.20 6.29
N LEU A 25 -9.12 16.56 5.02
CA LEU A 25 -9.71 15.82 3.88
C LEU A 25 -8.73 15.05 2.97
N PHE A 26 -7.57 14.64 3.47
CA PHE A 26 -6.74 13.64 2.76
C PHE A 26 -6.57 12.37 3.61
N GLN A 27 -7.69 11.71 3.92
CA GLN A 27 -7.69 10.30 4.32
C GLN A 27 -7.67 9.46 3.03
N GLY A 28 -6.47 9.19 2.52
CA GLY A 28 -6.27 8.17 1.50
C GLY A 28 -6.63 6.80 2.06
N CYS A 29 -7.85 6.33 1.80
CA CYS A 29 -8.28 4.99 2.13
C CYS A 29 -7.66 3.99 1.16
N ASN A 30 -6.44 3.53 1.43
CA ASN A 30 -6.01 2.21 0.97
C ASN A 30 -6.40 1.23 2.07
N ALA A 31 -7.67 0.83 2.09
CA ALA A 31 -8.15 -0.18 3.02
C ALA A 31 -7.68 -1.56 2.55
N THR A 32 -6.52 -2.01 3.03
CA THR A 32 -6.16 -3.43 2.98
C THR A 32 -7.11 -4.16 3.92
N THR A 33 -7.97 -5.03 3.38
CA THR A 33 -8.82 -5.89 4.18
C THR A 33 -8.04 -7.14 4.57
N HIS A 34 -7.65 -7.24 5.83
CA HIS A 34 -7.10 -8.47 6.39
C HIS A 34 -8.24 -9.37 6.84
N ASN A 35 -8.29 -10.61 6.36
CA ASN A 35 -9.23 -11.60 6.85
C ASN A 35 -8.45 -12.73 7.54
N GLU A 36 -8.07 -12.49 8.81
CA GLU A 36 -7.23 -13.35 9.65
C GLU A 36 -7.79 -14.78 9.84
N ILE A 37 -9.08 -15.00 9.53
CA ILE A 37 -9.75 -16.30 9.72
C ILE A 37 -9.58 -17.24 8.52
N PHE A 38 -9.26 -16.72 7.33
CA PHE A 38 -9.29 -17.50 6.08
C PHE A 38 -7.93 -17.63 5.37
N GLY A 39 -6.86 -17.02 5.90
CA GLY A 39 -5.53 -17.11 5.28
C GLY A 39 -5.48 -16.47 3.88
N VAL A 40 -6.38 -15.53 3.60
CA VAL A 40 -6.45 -14.77 2.35
C VAL A 40 -6.04 -13.33 2.63
N GLU A 41 -5.08 -12.86 1.85
CA GLU A 41 -4.57 -11.49 1.93
C GLU A 41 -4.72 -10.82 0.57
N GLU A 42 -5.51 -9.74 0.52
CA GLU A 42 -5.78 -8.97 -0.69
C GLU A 42 -5.19 -7.57 -0.59
N ALA A 43 -4.46 -7.14 -1.62
CA ALA A 43 -3.92 -5.78 -1.72
C ALA A 43 -4.01 -5.26 -3.15
N THR A 44 -4.17 -3.94 -3.29
CA THR A 44 -4.02 -3.27 -4.59
C THR A 44 -2.60 -2.73 -4.72
N VAL A 45 -1.87 -3.19 -5.73
CA VAL A 45 -0.47 -2.83 -5.98
C VAL A 45 -0.34 -2.32 -7.41
N ASN A 46 0.06 -1.06 -7.58
CA ASN A 46 0.12 -0.40 -8.89
C ASN A 46 -1.18 -0.49 -9.72
N GLY A 47 -2.35 -0.51 -9.06
CA GLY A 47 -3.64 -0.66 -9.74
C GLY A 47 -4.01 -2.10 -10.15
N HIS A 48 -3.22 -3.10 -9.75
CA HIS A 48 -3.55 -4.52 -9.87
C HIS A 48 -4.06 -5.06 -8.54
N THR A 49 -5.06 -5.93 -8.58
CA THR A 49 -5.52 -6.65 -7.39
C THR A 49 -4.66 -7.90 -7.21
N ILE A 50 -4.02 -8.03 -6.06
CA ILE A 50 -3.22 -9.19 -5.68
C ILE A 50 -3.90 -9.90 -4.52
N GLU A 51 -4.21 -11.17 -4.71
CA GLU A 51 -4.76 -12.06 -3.70
C GLU A 51 -3.74 -13.17 -3.43
N VAL A 52 -3.43 -13.41 -2.16
CA VAL A 52 -2.57 -14.52 -1.74
C VAL A 52 -3.32 -15.37 -0.74
N THR A 53 -3.51 -16.64 -1.05
CA THR A 53 -4.14 -17.63 -0.18
C THR A 53 -3.07 -18.49 0.50
N ASP A 54 -3.43 -19.12 1.62
CA ASP A 54 -2.56 -19.98 2.42
C ASP A 54 -1.31 -19.28 3.00
N CYS A 55 -1.41 -17.99 3.31
CA CYS A 55 -0.38 -17.29 4.10
C CYS A 55 -0.50 -17.66 5.60
N TYR A 56 -0.17 -18.90 5.97
CA TYR A 56 -0.17 -19.35 7.38
C TYR A 56 1.04 -18.85 8.20
N ARG A 57 2.15 -18.51 7.54
CA ARG A 57 3.34 -17.96 8.20
C ARG A 57 3.38 -16.44 8.09
N TRP A 58 2.76 -15.79 9.06
CA TRP A 58 2.76 -14.34 9.21
C TRP A 58 4.18 -13.77 9.35
N GLY A 59 4.63 -13.09 8.30
CA GLY A 59 5.57 -11.97 8.42
C GLY A 59 4.78 -10.66 8.51
N LYS A 60 5.43 -9.57 8.92
CA LYS A 60 4.83 -8.23 8.76
C LYS A 60 4.58 -8.01 7.27
N GLN A 61 3.32 -7.86 6.89
CA GLN A 61 2.99 -7.48 5.53
C GLN A 61 3.67 -6.15 5.20
N GLN A 62 4.44 -6.15 4.12
CA GLN A 62 5.16 -4.95 3.72
C GLN A 62 4.86 -4.64 2.26
N LEU A 63 3.96 -3.69 2.05
CA LEU A 63 3.85 -3.00 0.77
C LEU A 63 4.89 -1.87 0.75
N GLN A 64 5.80 -1.94 -0.22
CA GLN A 64 6.85 -0.97 -0.43
C GLN A 64 6.77 -0.46 -1.85
N THR A 65 6.89 0.85 -2.01
CA THR A 65 7.10 1.47 -3.32
C THR A 65 8.50 2.07 -3.30
N ILE A 66 9.32 1.63 -4.25
CA ILE A 66 10.72 2.06 -4.40
C ILE A 66 10.78 2.84 -5.70
N GLU A 67 11.22 4.10 -5.63
CA GLU A 67 11.53 4.86 -6.84
C GLU A 67 12.86 4.36 -7.42
N ASP A 68 12.84 3.92 -8.67
CA ASP A 68 14.02 3.38 -9.37
C ASP A 68 14.59 4.40 -10.35
N ALA A 69 13.71 5.12 -11.05
CA ALA A 69 14.07 6.24 -11.93
C ALA A 69 12.90 7.26 -11.98
N PRO A 70 13.10 8.47 -12.53
CA PRO A 70 12.01 9.43 -12.69
C PRO A 70 10.82 8.83 -13.45
N GLY A 71 9.66 8.78 -12.79
CA GLY A 71 8.44 8.18 -13.34
C GLY A 71 8.44 6.65 -13.42
N LYS A 72 9.41 5.97 -12.80
CA LYS A 72 9.50 4.51 -12.75
C LYS A 72 9.61 4.02 -11.31
N SER A 73 8.56 3.35 -10.85
CA SER A 73 8.48 2.73 -9.53
C SER A 73 8.58 1.19 -9.63
N ILE A 74 9.15 0.62 -8.57
CA ILE A 74 9.08 -0.81 -8.28
C ILE A 74 8.17 -0.94 -7.07
N HIS A 75 7.12 -1.73 -7.20
CA HIS A 75 6.21 -2.03 -6.10
C HIS A 75 6.49 -3.43 -5.60
N ARG A 76 6.80 -3.58 -4.32
CA ARG A 76 7.05 -4.86 -3.68
C ARG A 76 5.98 -5.11 -2.63
N PHE A 77 5.34 -6.26 -2.72
CA PHE A 77 4.38 -6.74 -1.76
C PHE A 77 4.82 -8.10 -1.25
N ASN A 78 5.08 -8.17 0.06
CA ASN A 78 5.49 -9.38 0.74
C ASN A 78 4.50 -9.69 1.86
N PRO A 79 3.39 -10.40 1.56
CA PRO A 79 2.38 -10.74 2.56
C PRO A 79 2.81 -11.87 3.49
N CYS A 80 3.65 -12.81 3.03
CA CYS A 80 4.18 -13.90 3.83
C CYS A 80 5.52 -14.40 3.32
N ARG A 81 6.20 -15.26 4.10
CA ARG A 81 7.56 -15.74 3.84
C ARG A 81 7.75 -16.33 2.44
N ASP A 82 6.74 -17.04 1.95
CA ASP A 82 6.82 -17.85 0.74
C ASP A 82 6.32 -17.10 -0.52
N ALA A 83 5.85 -15.85 -0.34
CA ALA A 83 5.37 -14.97 -1.41
C ALA A 83 6.08 -13.60 -1.38
N ASP A 84 7.03 -13.42 -2.30
CA ASP A 84 7.69 -12.13 -2.55
C ASP A 84 7.29 -11.63 -3.94
N ILE A 85 6.34 -10.69 -3.98
CA ILE A 85 5.74 -10.20 -5.22
C ILE A 85 6.32 -8.83 -5.55
N LEU A 86 6.86 -8.69 -6.75
CA LEU A 86 7.39 -7.44 -7.27
C LEU A 86 6.70 -7.12 -8.60
N ILE A 87 6.22 -5.89 -8.71
CA ILE A 87 5.77 -5.29 -9.97
C ILE A 87 6.80 -4.23 -10.34
N LYS A 88 7.63 -4.54 -11.34
CA LYS A 88 8.66 -3.64 -11.85
C LYS A 88 8.30 -3.24 -13.26
N TYR A 89 7.94 -1.96 -13.47
CA TYR A 89 7.59 -1.44 -14.79
C TYR A 89 6.51 -2.29 -15.50
N GLU A 90 5.44 -2.66 -14.79
CA GLU A 90 4.38 -3.57 -15.26
C GLU A 90 4.82 -5.05 -15.45
N GLU A 91 6.07 -5.41 -15.20
CA GLU A 91 6.50 -6.81 -15.17
C GLU A 91 6.18 -7.46 -13.82
N LEU A 92 5.49 -8.60 -13.85
CA LEU A 92 5.26 -9.41 -12.66
C LEU A 92 6.45 -10.32 -12.39
N ILE A 93 7.02 -10.17 -11.20
CA ILE A 93 8.12 -10.99 -10.69
C ILE A 93 7.66 -11.59 -9.35
N VAL A 94 7.62 -12.92 -9.25
CA VAL A 94 7.27 -13.62 -8.01
C VAL A 94 8.43 -14.49 -7.59
N ASN A 95 8.89 -14.34 -6.35
CA ASN A 95 10.04 -15.05 -5.79
C ASN A 95 11.30 -14.94 -6.68
N GLY A 96 11.48 -13.79 -7.35
CA GLY A 96 12.61 -13.52 -8.25
C GLY A 96 12.47 -14.11 -9.67
N LYS A 97 11.37 -14.81 -9.97
CA LYS A 97 11.08 -15.33 -11.31
C LYS A 97 10.11 -14.40 -12.04
N SER A 98 10.43 -14.02 -13.28
CA SER A 98 9.54 -13.23 -14.13
C SER A 98 8.41 -14.10 -14.72
N TYR A 99 7.20 -13.55 -14.74
CA TYR A 99 6.01 -14.15 -15.35
C TYR A 99 5.48 -13.32 -16.54
N GLY A 100 6.19 -12.26 -16.92
CA GLY A 100 5.86 -11.40 -18.04
C GLY A 100 5.13 -10.12 -17.65
N MET A 101 4.69 -9.39 -18.68
CA MET A 101 4.03 -8.09 -18.53
C MET A 101 2.57 -8.26 -18.11
N LEU A 102 2.15 -7.44 -17.17
CA LEU A 102 0.76 -7.28 -16.77
C LEU A 102 0.06 -6.27 -17.66
N ASN A 103 -1.22 -6.50 -17.89
CA ASN A 103 -2.12 -5.49 -18.42
C ASN A 103 -2.73 -4.71 -17.25
N LYS A 104 -3.11 -3.47 -17.53
CA LYS A 104 -3.74 -2.59 -16.54
C LYS A 104 -4.95 -3.27 -15.90
N GLY A 105 -4.94 -3.36 -14.57
CA GLY A 105 -6.05 -3.92 -13.79
C GLY A 105 -6.11 -5.44 -13.76
N ASP A 106 -5.08 -6.14 -14.25
CA ASP A 106 -5.00 -7.60 -14.09
C ASP A 106 -5.13 -8.00 -12.61
N ARG A 107 -5.89 -9.09 -12.37
CA ARG A 107 -6.00 -9.74 -11.06
C ARG A 107 -4.99 -10.87 -10.96
N ILE A 108 -4.16 -10.83 -9.92
CA ILE A 108 -3.14 -11.82 -9.63
C ILE A 108 -3.59 -12.62 -8.40
N THR A 109 -3.68 -13.95 -8.52
CA THR A 109 -3.93 -14.83 -7.38
C THR A 109 -2.76 -15.80 -7.22
N LEU A 110 -2.19 -15.86 -6.02
CA LEU A 110 -1.22 -16.87 -5.62
C LEU A 110 -1.88 -17.85 -4.66
N ASP A 111 -1.93 -19.12 -5.03
CA ASP A 111 -2.55 -20.17 -4.23
C ASP A 111 -1.67 -21.42 -4.15
N HIS A 112 -1.16 -21.74 -2.95
CA HIS A 112 -0.36 -22.95 -2.69
C HIS A 112 0.70 -23.25 -3.78
N HIS A 113 1.45 -22.24 -4.22
CA HIS A 113 2.45 -22.28 -5.30
C HIS A 113 1.94 -22.20 -6.75
N LYS A 114 0.67 -21.92 -6.97
CA LYS A 114 0.11 -21.68 -8.31
C LYS A 114 -0.12 -20.20 -8.52
N LEU A 115 0.25 -19.72 -9.69
CA LEU A 115 0.01 -18.35 -10.11
C LEU A 115 -1.11 -18.30 -11.14
N PHE A 116 -2.16 -17.56 -10.81
CA PHE A 116 -3.26 -17.25 -11.70
C PHE A 116 -3.23 -15.78 -12.07
N ILE A 117 -3.39 -15.48 -13.37
CA ILE A 117 -3.61 -14.13 -13.88
C ILE A 117 -5.00 -14.12 -14.51
N ASN A 118 -5.88 -13.26 -14.00
CA ASN A 118 -7.30 -13.20 -14.38
C ASN A 118 -7.99 -14.57 -14.34
N GLY A 119 -7.67 -15.37 -13.32
CA GLY A 119 -8.22 -16.73 -13.12
C GLY A 119 -7.62 -17.81 -14.04
N LYS A 120 -6.70 -17.45 -14.95
CA LYS A 120 -6.00 -18.43 -15.77
C LYS A 120 -4.68 -18.82 -15.11
N GLU A 121 -4.49 -20.12 -14.88
CA GLU A 121 -3.22 -20.65 -14.39
C GLU A 121 -2.12 -20.35 -15.41
N THR A 122 -1.06 -19.69 -14.95
CA THR A 122 0.04 -19.25 -15.81
C THR A 122 1.14 -20.30 -15.81
N ARG A 123 1.70 -20.59 -14.63
CA ARG A 123 2.72 -21.61 -14.32
C ARG A 123 2.80 -21.85 -12.81
N GLU A 124 3.40 -22.97 -12.40
CA GLU A 124 3.81 -23.22 -11.01
C GLU A 124 4.96 -22.26 -10.60
N ILE A 125 4.84 -21.70 -9.40
CA ILE A 125 5.85 -20.81 -8.82
C ILE A 125 6.95 -21.63 -8.14
N ALA A 126 8.19 -21.18 -8.27
CA ALA A 126 9.29 -21.82 -7.56
C ALA A 126 9.15 -21.55 -6.05
N SER A 127 9.19 -22.62 -5.24
CA SER A 127 9.37 -22.50 -3.79
C SER A 127 10.77 -21.96 -3.50
N ARG A 128 10.87 -21.06 -2.52
CA ARG A 128 12.11 -20.45 -2.06
C ARG A 128 12.88 -21.35 -1.10
#